data_AF-A0A2E9FHC6-F1
#
_entry.id   AF-A0A2E9FHC6-F1
#
_cell.length_a   1.000
_cell.length_b   1.000
_cell.length_c   1.000
_cell.angle_alpha   90.00
_cell.angle_beta   90.00
_cell.angle_gamma   90.00
#
_symmetry.space_group_name_H-M   'P 1'
#
loop_
_entity.id
_entity.type
_entity.pdbx_description
1 polymer ?
#
loop_
_entity_poly.entity_id
_entity_poly.type
_entity_poly.pdbx_seq_one_letter_code
_entity_poly.pdbx_strand_id
1 'polypeptide(L)'
;MLKLRFLQLVILIILNGFPIFAEEDRSFEIVTSFTILENLVSELGGSRVSVTNLVPRNSDAHIYSPKPSDSIAISNADLVIFNGLGFEGWIFRLIKDSGKENNYLIASDGINLLNQSNEIDPHAWQSFKNIRIYIDNISGELIN
;
A
#
# COMPACT_ATOMS: atom_id res chain seq x y z
N MET A 1 56.91 -5.54 24.60
CA MET A 1 55.83 -4.54 24.73
C MET A 1 55.37 -3.95 23.40
N LEU A 2 56.25 -3.70 22.41
CA LEU A 2 55.88 -3.07 21.13
C LEU A 2 54.92 -3.92 20.25
N LYS A 3 55.10 -5.25 20.20
CA LYS A 3 54.19 -6.17 19.47
C LYS A 3 52.75 -6.20 20.02
N LEU A 4 52.59 -6.01 21.34
CA LEU A 4 51.28 -6.06 22.00
C LEU A 4 50.47 -4.78 21.73
N ARG A 5 51.13 -3.62 21.67
CA ARG A 5 50.54 -2.33 21.28
C ARG A 5 50.16 -2.28 19.80
N PHE A 6 50.96 -2.92 18.93
CA PHE A 6 50.67 -3.04 17.51
C PHE A 6 49.42 -3.91 17.26
N LEU A 7 49.29 -5.02 18.01
CA LEU A 7 48.11 -5.89 17.93
C LEU A 7 46.83 -5.19 18.41
N GLN A 8 46.91 -4.39 19.47
CA GLN A 8 45.78 -3.59 19.95
C GLN A 8 45.34 -2.52 18.93
N LEU A 9 46.29 -1.90 18.21
CA LEU A 9 45.98 -0.89 17.20
C LEU A 9 45.28 -1.49 15.97
N VAL A 10 45.72 -2.68 15.55
CA VAL A 10 45.08 -3.42 14.44
C VAL A 10 43.67 -3.87 14.81
N ILE A 11 43.45 -4.34 16.04
CA ILE A 11 42.11 -4.70 16.54
C ILE A 11 41.18 -3.47 16.57
N LEU A 12 41.69 -2.31 17.00
CA LEU A 12 40.90 -1.07 17.05
C LEU A 12 40.46 -0.57 15.66
N ILE A 13 41.29 -0.78 14.63
CA ILE A 13 40.97 -0.42 13.24
C ILE A 13 39.94 -1.40 12.65
N ILE A 14 40.05 -2.70 12.95
CA ILE A 14 39.08 -3.71 12.49
C ILE A 14 37.71 -3.49 13.13
N LEU A 15 37.64 -3.05 14.39
CA LEU A 15 36.37 -2.76 15.08
C LEU A 15 35.65 -1.49 14.57
N ASN A 16 36.35 -0.54 13.93
CA ASN A 16 35.74 0.67 13.37
C ASN A 16 35.54 0.62 11.84
N GLY A 17 36.04 -0.43 11.18
CA GLY A 17 36.11 -0.52 9.72
C GLY A 17 35.05 -1.40 9.08
N PHE A 18 34.16 -2.05 9.85
CA PHE A 18 33.03 -2.76 9.27
C PHE A 18 31.95 -1.75 8.88
N PRO A 19 31.65 -1.56 7.58
CA PRO A 19 30.45 -0.84 7.21
C PRO A 19 29.26 -1.61 7.79
N ILE A 20 28.52 -0.95 8.68
CA ILE A 20 27.19 -1.41 9.06
C ILE A 20 26.36 -1.25 7.78
N PHE A 21 26.19 -2.34 7.04
CA PHE A 21 25.14 -2.40 6.04
C PHE A 21 23.84 -2.35 6.83
N ALA A 22 23.21 -1.18 6.87
CA ALA A 22 21.81 -1.11 7.23
C ALA A 22 21.07 -1.97 6.21
N GLU A 23 20.35 -2.98 6.68
CA GLU A 23 19.37 -3.68 5.87
C GLU A 23 18.39 -2.60 5.40
N GLU A 24 18.42 -2.29 4.10
CA GLU A 24 17.48 -1.36 3.51
C GLU A 24 16.15 -2.08 3.53
N ASP A 25 15.37 -1.84 4.59
CA ASP A 25 14.05 -2.44 4.77
C ASP A 25 13.23 -2.05 3.55
N ARG A 26 12.97 -3.04 2.68
CA ARG A 26 12.31 -2.78 1.40
C ARG A 26 10.95 -2.15 1.70
N SER A 27 10.66 -1.03 1.05
CA SER A 27 9.36 -0.39 1.22
C SER A 27 8.25 -1.37 0.80
N PHE A 28 7.19 -1.47 1.59
CA PHE A 28 6.06 -2.33 1.29
C PHE A 28 5.27 -1.73 0.12
N GLU A 29 5.28 -2.42 -1.03
CA GLU A 29 4.74 -1.89 -2.29
C GLU A 29 3.22 -2.05 -2.33
N ILE A 30 2.49 -0.94 -2.36
CA ILE A 30 1.02 -0.94 -2.34
C ILE A 30 0.51 -0.30 -3.63
N VAL A 31 -0.44 -0.97 -4.27
CA VAL A 31 -1.22 -0.38 -5.36
C VAL A 31 -2.57 0.06 -4.83
N THR A 32 -2.93 1.33 -5.01
CA THR A 32 -4.26 1.86 -4.70
C THR A 32 -5.05 2.13 -5.97
N SER A 33 -6.36 1.90 -5.93
CA SER A 33 -7.21 2.18 -7.09
C SER A 33 -7.31 3.67 -7.42
N PHE A 34 -7.50 4.55 -6.42
CA PHE A 34 -7.67 5.99 -6.61
C PHE A 34 -7.07 6.83 -5.48
N THR A 35 -6.98 8.14 -5.72
CA THR A 35 -6.13 9.07 -4.96
C THR A 35 -6.51 9.26 -3.49
N ILE A 36 -7.76 8.99 -3.09
CA ILE A 36 -8.15 9.08 -1.67
C ILE A 36 -7.49 7.96 -0.87
N LEU A 37 -7.48 6.74 -1.42
CA LEU A 37 -6.79 5.61 -0.80
C LEU A 37 -5.28 5.82 -0.83
N GLU A 38 -4.74 6.34 -1.93
CA GLU A 38 -3.31 6.74 -2.03
C GLU A 38 -2.91 7.63 -0.84
N ASN A 39 -3.71 8.66 -0.56
CA ASN A 39 -3.43 9.58 0.54
C ASN A 39 -3.55 8.89 1.91
N LEU A 40 -4.62 8.13 2.17
CA LEU A 40 -4.77 7.43 3.45
C LEU A 40 -3.60 6.47 3.72
N VAL A 41 -3.22 5.68 2.72
CA VAL A 41 -2.11 4.72 2.83
C VAL A 41 -0.78 5.43 3.06
N SER A 42 -0.53 6.52 2.33
CA SER A 42 0.71 7.29 2.48
C SER A 42 0.84 7.92 3.88
N GLU A 43 -0.25 8.47 4.42
CA GLU A 43 -0.27 9.08 5.76
C GLU A 43 -0.10 8.03 6.87
N LEU A 44 -0.74 6.86 6.74
CA LEU A 44 -0.69 5.79 7.75
C LEU A 44 0.63 5.00 7.70
N GLY A 45 1.12 4.70 6.50
CA GLY A 45 2.32 3.91 6.28
C GLY A 45 3.63 4.71 6.40
N GLY A 46 3.60 6.01 6.12
CA GLY A 46 4.77 6.87 6.14
C GLY A 46 5.88 6.35 5.23
N SER A 47 7.13 6.35 5.71
CA SER A 47 8.29 5.89 4.94
C SER A 47 8.40 4.37 4.78
N ARG A 48 7.49 3.58 5.37
CA ARG A 48 7.50 2.10 5.29
C ARG A 48 6.77 1.57 4.05
N VAL A 49 6.01 2.43 3.37
CA VAL A 49 5.21 2.05 2.21
C VAL A 49 5.60 2.85 0.97
N SER A 50 5.47 2.21 -0.18
CA SER A 50 5.60 2.82 -1.50
C SER A 50 4.28 2.64 -2.20
N VAL A 51 3.62 3.74 -2.57
CA VAL A 51 2.23 3.72 -3.05
C VAL A 51 2.17 4.08 -4.53
N THR A 52 1.65 3.16 -5.35
CA THR A 52 1.33 3.38 -6.75
C THR A 52 -0.18 3.52 -6.93
N ASN A 53 -0.63 4.67 -7.42
CA ASN A 53 -2.04 4.94 -7.65
C ASN A 53 -2.43 4.70 -9.13
N LEU A 54 -3.48 3.89 -9.38
CA LEU A 54 -3.89 3.50 -10.73
C LEU A 54 -4.64 4.60 -11.48
N VAL A 55 -5.74 5.11 -10.91
CA VAL A 55 -6.58 6.13 -11.56
C VAL A 55 -5.88 7.48 -11.48
N PRO A 56 -5.52 8.14 -12.61
CA PRO A 56 -4.80 9.40 -12.58
C PRO A 56 -5.55 10.49 -11.82
N ARG A 57 -4.81 11.44 -11.23
CA ARG A 57 -5.40 12.61 -10.56
C ARG A 57 -6.36 13.34 -11.51
N ASN A 58 -7.48 13.83 -10.96
CA ASN A 58 -8.54 14.51 -11.72
C ASN A 58 -9.23 13.63 -12.79
N SER A 59 -9.16 12.30 -12.67
CA SER A 59 -9.90 11.36 -13.53
C SER A 59 -11.02 10.67 -12.76
N ASP A 60 -12.01 10.16 -13.49
CA ASP A 60 -13.13 9.40 -12.93
C ASP A 60 -12.76 7.91 -12.79
N ALA A 61 -12.83 7.39 -11.56
CA ALA A 61 -12.51 6.00 -11.26
C ALA A 61 -13.60 5.01 -11.71
N HIS A 62 -14.86 5.45 -11.84
CA HIS A 62 -15.97 4.60 -12.29
C HIS A 62 -15.75 4.10 -13.71
N ILE A 63 -15.26 4.99 -14.59
CA ILE A 63 -15.08 4.73 -16.03
C ILE A 63 -13.63 4.55 -16.44
N TYR A 64 -12.72 4.41 -15.48
CA TYR A 64 -11.31 4.20 -15.77
C TYR A 64 -11.11 2.92 -16.60
N SER A 65 -10.23 3.00 -17.60
CA SER A 65 -9.86 1.87 -18.44
C SER A 65 -8.41 1.48 -18.13
N PRO A 66 -8.20 0.34 -17.44
CA PRO A 66 -6.87 -0.11 -17.07
C PRO A 66 -5.93 -0.31 -18.26
N LYS A 67 -4.67 0.04 -18.04
CA LYS A 67 -3.58 -0.15 -19.00
C LYS A 67 -2.81 -1.43 -18.70
N PRO A 68 -2.09 -2.01 -19.67
CA PRO A 68 -1.20 -3.14 -19.42
C PRO A 68 -0.18 -2.88 -18.29
N SER A 69 0.29 -1.63 -18.14
CA SER A 69 1.16 -1.20 -17.05
C SER A 69 0.55 -1.40 -15.66
N ASP A 70 -0.78 -1.30 -15.55
CA ASP A 70 -1.49 -1.40 -14.27
C ASP A 70 -1.51 -2.86 -13.79
N SER A 71 -1.62 -3.81 -14.72
CA SER A 71 -1.49 -5.24 -14.43
C SER A 71 -0.07 -5.57 -13.95
N ILE A 72 0.96 -4.99 -14.58
CA ILE A 72 2.36 -5.14 -14.15
C ILE A 72 2.55 -4.56 -12.75
N ALA A 73 1.99 -3.38 -12.47
CA ALA A 73 2.06 -2.75 -11.16
C ALA A 73 1.44 -3.64 -10.07
N ILE A 74 0.25 -4.21 -10.32
CA ILE A 74 -0.40 -5.12 -9.37
C ILE A 74 0.42 -6.41 -9.17
N SER A 75 0.97 -6.97 -10.25
CA SER A 75 1.77 -8.21 -10.17
C SER A 75 2.95 -8.04 -9.20
N ASN A 76 3.58 -6.86 -9.23
CA ASN A 76 4.73 -6.51 -8.40
C ASN A 76 4.39 -6.01 -6.99
N ALA A 77 3.14 -5.63 -6.72
CA ALA A 77 2.74 -5.04 -5.43
C ALA A 77 2.73 -6.09 -4.31
N ASP A 78 3.08 -5.73 -3.08
CA ASP A 78 2.83 -6.55 -1.90
C ASP A 78 1.36 -6.53 -1.47
N LEU A 79 0.57 -5.48 -1.81
CA LEU A 79 -0.86 -5.40 -1.53
C LEU A 79 -1.61 -4.52 -2.55
N VAL A 80 -2.84 -4.88 -2.90
CA VAL A 80 -3.76 -4.01 -3.67
C VAL A 80 -4.87 -3.51 -2.75
N ILE A 81 -5.11 -2.21 -2.69
CA ILE A 81 -6.19 -1.61 -1.89
C ILE A 81 -7.15 -0.87 -2.83
N PHE A 82 -8.43 -1.23 -2.78
CA PHE A 82 -9.47 -0.57 -3.56
C PHE A 82 -10.73 -0.33 -2.72
N ASN A 83 -11.64 0.50 -3.22
CA ASN A 83 -12.79 0.94 -2.44
C ASN A 83 -13.76 -0.20 -2.18
N GLY A 84 -14.14 -0.93 -3.23
CA GLY A 84 -15.26 -1.87 -3.19
C GLY A 84 -16.59 -1.17 -3.44
N LEU A 85 -17.69 -1.78 -3.00
CA LEU A 85 -19.07 -1.28 -3.19
C LEU A 85 -19.47 -1.10 -4.67
N GLY A 86 -18.74 -1.71 -5.60
CA GLY A 86 -18.95 -1.56 -7.04
C GLY A 86 -18.33 -0.30 -7.65
N PHE A 87 -17.53 0.48 -6.89
CA PHE A 87 -16.89 1.69 -7.39
C PHE A 87 -15.96 1.42 -8.57
N GLU A 88 -15.05 0.45 -8.42
CA GLU A 88 -14.12 0.04 -9.47
C GLU A 88 -14.61 -1.24 -10.17
N GLY A 89 -15.61 -1.12 -11.06
CA GLY A 89 -16.16 -2.26 -11.79
C GLY A 89 -15.13 -3.08 -12.61
N TRP A 90 -13.95 -2.52 -12.83
CA TRP A 90 -12.83 -3.10 -13.58
C TRP A 90 -11.80 -3.84 -12.72
N ILE A 91 -11.74 -3.60 -11.40
CA ILE A 91 -10.57 -3.97 -10.57
C ILE A 91 -10.38 -5.49 -10.42
N PHE A 92 -11.47 -6.25 -10.21
CA PHE A 92 -11.37 -7.70 -10.01
C PHE A 92 -10.82 -8.42 -11.24
N ARG A 93 -11.21 -7.98 -12.45
CA ARG A 93 -10.65 -8.52 -13.69
C ARG A 93 -9.17 -8.21 -13.78
N LEU A 94 -8.78 -6.97 -13.47
CA LEU A 94 -7.37 -6.56 -13.52
C LEU A 94 -6.50 -7.34 -12.52
N ILE A 95 -6.97 -7.52 -11.28
CA ILE A 95 -6.28 -8.32 -10.26
C ILE A 95 -6.11 -9.76 -10.75
N LYS A 96 -7.16 -10.37 -11.29
CA LYS A 96 -7.07 -11.71 -11.86
C LYS A 96 -6.04 -11.79 -12.99
N ASP A 97 -6.08 -10.86 -13.92
CA ASP A 97 -5.20 -10.83 -15.10
C ASP A 97 -3.73 -10.57 -14.73
N SER A 98 -3.46 -9.98 -13.56
CA SER A 98 -2.10 -9.76 -13.03
C SER A 98 -1.45 -10.99 -12.38
N GLY A 99 -2.22 -12.06 -12.16
CA GLY A 99 -1.77 -13.27 -11.45
C GLY A 99 -1.70 -13.14 -9.92
N LYS A 100 -2.19 -12.04 -9.35
CA LYS A 100 -2.14 -11.73 -7.90
C LYS A 100 -3.47 -12.07 -7.19
N GLU A 101 -3.94 -13.30 -7.33
CA GLU A 101 -5.24 -13.68 -6.76
C GLU A 101 -5.23 -13.66 -5.21
N ASN A 102 -6.30 -13.14 -4.60
CA ASN A 102 -6.55 -13.11 -3.15
C ASN A 102 -5.61 -12.24 -2.29
N ASN A 103 -4.78 -11.38 -2.89
CA ASN A 103 -3.90 -10.47 -2.14
C ASN A 103 -4.34 -9.01 -2.27
N TYR A 104 -5.52 -8.71 -1.75
CA TYR A 104 -6.12 -7.37 -1.81
C TYR A 104 -6.94 -7.04 -0.56
N LEU A 105 -7.10 -5.75 -0.30
CA LEU A 105 -7.95 -5.19 0.75
C LEU A 105 -9.10 -4.39 0.12
N ILE A 106 -10.32 -4.64 0.59
CA ILE A 106 -11.49 -3.80 0.32
C ILE A 106 -11.60 -2.76 1.44
N ALA A 107 -11.25 -1.51 1.15
CA ALA A 107 -11.10 -0.48 2.17
C ALA A 107 -12.43 -0.14 2.89
N SER A 108 -13.56 -0.31 2.20
CA SER A 108 -14.90 -0.05 2.74
C SER A 108 -15.54 -1.20 3.52
N ASP A 109 -14.85 -2.34 3.67
CA ASP A 109 -15.45 -3.52 4.30
C ASP A 109 -15.93 -3.21 5.74
N GLY A 110 -17.10 -3.74 6.10
CA GLY A 110 -17.75 -3.47 7.39
C GLY A 110 -18.54 -2.16 7.49
N ILE A 111 -18.61 -1.33 6.44
CA ILE A 111 -19.43 -0.10 6.47
C ILE A 111 -20.92 -0.44 6.44
N ASN A 112 -21.66 0.17 7.38
CA ASN A 112 -23.11 0.14 7.36
C ASN A 112 -23.65 1.18 6.36
N LEU A 113 -24.08 0.69 5.20
CA LEU A 113 -24.58 1.51 4.11
C LEU A 113 -25.99 2.04 4.42
N LEU A 114 -26.23 3.29 4.07
CA LEU A 114 -27.58 3.84 4.08
C LEU A 114 -28.33 3.28 2.87
N ASN A 115 -29.14 2.24 3.08
CA ASN A 115 -30.02 1.69 2.05
C ASN A 115 -31.13 2.72 1.74
N GLN A 116 -30.88 3.64 0.81
CA GLN A 116 -31.91 4.55 0.29
C GLN A 116 -32.52 4.09 -1.05
N SER A 117 -31.99 3.02 -1.66
CA SER A 117 -32.54 2.36 -2.85
C SER A 117 -31.99 0.93 -2.98
N ASN A 118 -32.39 0.18 -4.01
CA ASN A 118 -31.78 -1.12 -4.36
C ASN A 118 -30.32 -0.98 -4.88
N GLU A 119 -29.76 0.22 -4.90
CA GLU A 119 -28.40 0.49 -5.35
C GLU A 119 -27.55 0.96 -4.18
N ILE A 120 -26.35 0.40 -4.10
CA ILE A 120 -25.34 0.77 -3.11
C ILE A 120 -24.61 2.01 -3.60
N ASP A 121 -24.60 3.09 -2.81
CA ASP A 121 -23.74 4.25 -3.07
C ASP A 121 -22.28 3.91 -2.69
N PRO A 122 -21.35 3.89 -3.65
CA PRO A 122 -19.96 3.54 -3.37
C PRO A 122 -19.14 4.64 -2.68
N HIS A 123 -19.65 5.87 -2.59
CA HIS A 123 -18.88 7.04 -2.14
C HIS A 123 -18.78 7.14 -0.61
N ALA A 124 -18.62 6.02 0.08
CA ALA A 124 -18.72 5.92 1.52
C ALA A 124 -17.65 6.74 2.28
N TRP A 125 -16.50 7.03 1.67
CA TRP A 125 -15.43 7.87 2.22
C TRP A 125 -15.86 9.32 2.50
N GLN A 126 -16.96 9.80 1.89
CA GLN A 126 -17.46 11.16 2.09
C GLN A 126 -18.00 11.39 3.52
N SER A 127 -18.21 10.33 4.29
CA SER A 127 -18.60 10.39 5.69
C SER A 127 -17.40 10.23 6.61
N PHE A 128 -17.16 11.21 7.48
CA PHE A 128 -16.14 11.10 8.54
C PHE A 128 -16.36 9.93 9.50
N LYS A 129 -17.59 9.42 9.61
CA LYS A 129 -17.84 8.21 10.41
C LYS A 129 -17.29 6.98 9.69
N ASN A 130 -17.51 6.90 8.39
CA ASN A 130 -17.10 5.78 7.56
C ASN A 130 -15.58 5.79 7.34
N ILE A 131 -14.95 6.97 7.19
CA ILE A 131 -13.49 7.05 6.98
C ILE A 131 -12.69 6.42 8.12
N ARG A 132 -13.24 6.36 9.34
CA ARG A 132 -12.61 5.62 10.46
C ARG A 132 -12.49 4.14 10.17
N ILE A 133 -13.50 3.55 9.53
CA ILE A 133 -13.48 2.14 9.12
C ILE A 133 -12.42 1.92 8.03
N TYR A 134 -12.29 2.84 7.06
CA TYR A 134 -11.20 2.79 6.08
C TYR A 134 -9.83 2.81 6.77
N ILE A 135 -9.65 3.71 7.75
CA ILE A 135 -8.39 3.83 8.51
C ILE A 135 -8.10 2.56 9.30
N ASP A 136 -9.10 1.98 9.97
CA ASP A 136 -8.95 0.76 10.77
C ASP A 136 -8.56 -0.43 9.87
N ASN A 137 -9.26 -0.60 8.74
CA ASN A 137 -8.98 -1.64 7.76
C ASN A 137 -7.56 -1.52 7.16
N ILE A 138 -7.19 -0.31 6.71
CA ILE A 138 -5.86 -0.07 6.13
C ILE A 138 -4.78 -0.26 7.20
N SER A 139 -4.95 0.31 8.39
CA SER A 139 -3.98 0.21 9.48
C SER A 139 -3.78 -1.24 9.95
N GLY A 140 -4.84 -2.05 9.92
CA GLY A 140 -4.78 -3.48 10.22
C GLY A 140 -3.82 -4.24 9.31
N GLU A 141 -3.73 -3.87 8.02
CA GLU A 141 -2.78 -4.47 7.09
C GLU A 141 -1.36 -3.90 7.20
N LEU A 142 -1.21 -2.61 7.57
CA LEU A 142 0.10 -1.94 7.59
C LEU A 142 0.92 -2.14 8.88
N ILE A 143 0.31 -2.64 9.96
CA ILE A 143 0.93 -2.74 11.30
C ILE A 143 1.26 -4.20 11.66
N ASN A 144 0.91 -5.18 10.82
CA ASN A 144 1.19 -6.60 11.05
C ASN A 144 2.64 -7.00 10.77
#